data_AF-A0A960JPE7-F1
#
_entry.id   AF-A0A960JPE7-F1
#
_cell.length_a   1.000
_cell.length_b   1.000
_cell.length_c   1.000
_cell.angle_alpha   90.00
_cell.angle_beta   90.00
_cell.angle_gamma   90.00
#
_symmetry.space_group_name_H-M   'P 1'
#
loop_
_entity.id
_entity.type
_entity.pdbx_description
1 polymer ?
#
loop_
_entity_poly.entity_id
_entity_poly.type
_entity_poly.pdbx_seq_one_letter_code
_entity_poly.pdbx_strand_id
1 'polypeptide(L)'
;MAAEALVLKDRPQRRFGDLDDATREELSDPSLPADPLLPVGYEKRDTAASLAMLGGNLISNAATLAVTHRIDTWAYRHRIANLGARRYGFAAAMVAWDFLYYWDHRWMHEVRLLWANHVSHHSSERYNLSTALRQPWSGILTHWVFLPMPLLGFSPAMTSKAGLYNLLYQYWVHTEAIDRLPAPVEAVMNTASHHRVHHGANPQYLDKNYAGIFIIWDRFFGTFEPEVRRVKYGLT
;
A
#
# COMPACT_ATOMS: atom_id res chain seq x y z
N MET A 1 -1.66 10.59 -13.65
CA MET A 1 -2.15 11.81 -13.00
C MET A 1 -3.06 12.64 -13.91
N ALA A 2 -2.61 13.25 -15.01
CA ALA A 2 -3.48 14.13 -15.83
C ALA A 2 -4.75 13.45 -16.39
N ALA A 3 -4.63 12.26 -16.97
CA ALA A 3 -5.79 11.51 -17.48
C ALA A 3 -6.76 11.11 -16.36
N GLU A 4 -6.25 10.63 -15.23
CA GLU A 4 -7.06 10.34 -14.05
C GLU A 4 -7.76 11.62 -13.54
N ALA A 5 -7.04 12.73 -13.45
CA ALA A 5 -7.61 14.00 -13.02
C ALA A 5 -8.78 14.46 -13.91
N LEU A 6 -8.72 14.21 -15.22
CA LEU A 6 -9.84 14.48 -16.13
C LEU A 6 -11.04 13.59 -15.83
N VAL A 7 -10.84 12.29 -15.59
CA VAL A 7 -11.92 11.34 -15.25
C VAL A 7 -12.57 11.69 -13.91
N LEU A 8 -11.77 12.14 -12.92
CA LEU A 8 -12.25 12.44 -11.58
C LEU A 8 -12.82 13.86 -11.43
N LYS A 9 -12.53 14.79 -12.36
CA LYS A 9 -12.92 16.21 -12.28
C LYS A 9 -14.43 16.42 -12.17
N ASP A 10 -15.20 15.64 -12.91
CA ASP A 10 -16.66 15.82 -13.01
C ASP A 10 -17.41 14.98 -11.95
N ARG A 11 -16.70 14.27 -11.06
CA ARG A 11 -17.33 13.54 -9.96
C ARG A 11 -17.76 14.50 -8.84
N PRO A 12 -19.00 14.38 -8.31
CA PRO A 12 -19.43 15.14 -7.15
C PRO A 12 -18.52 14.90 -5.94
N GLN A 13 -18.14 15.98 -5.25
CA GLN A 13 -17.28 15.95 -4.06
C GLN A 13 -17.97 16.58 -2.84
N ARG A 14 -17.58 16.12 -1.66
CA ARG A 14 -17.99 16.57 -0.33
C ARG A 14 -17.19 17.80 0.01
N ARG A 15 -17.76 18.64 0.85
CA ARG A 15 -16.99 19.64 1.56
C ARG A 15 -16.24 18.93 2.69
N PHE A 16 -15.07 19.46 3.02
CA PHE A 16 -14.33 19.00 4.18
C PHE A 16 -15.23 19.07 5.43
N GLY A 17 -15.30 17.97 6.19
CA GLY A 17 -16.10 17.84 7.40
C GLY A 17 -17.45 17.13 7.27
N ASP A 18 -17.94 16.86 6.05
CA ASP A 18 -19.31 16.32 5.87
C ASP A 18 -19.52 14.91 6.52
N LEU A 19 -18.45 14.14 6.80
CA LEU A 19 -18.50 12.82 7.45
C LEU A 19 -17.97 12.83 8.89
N ASP A 20 -17.69 14.00 9.47
CA ASP A 20 -17.15 14.10 10.82
C ASP A 20 -18.22 13.80 11.87
N ASP A 21 -19.49 14.04 11.51
CA ASP A 21 -20.65 13.77 12.37
C ASP A 21 -21.21 12.34 12.22
N ALA A 22 -20.69 11.55 11.26
CA ALA A 22 -21.17 10.19 11.03
C ALA A 22 -20.67 9.23 12.13
N THR A 23 -21.62 8.55 12.78
CA THR A 23 -21.33 7.55 13.81
C THR A 23 -20.63 6.32 13.23
N ARG A 24 -19.98 5.53 14.11
CA ARG A 24 -19.39 4.26 13.69
C ARG A 24 -20.44 3.30 13.16
N GLU A 25 -21.63 3.22 13.76
CA GLU A 25 -22.74 2.44 13.22
C GLU A 25 -23.11 2.90 11.80
N GLU A 26 -23.26 4.20 11.53
CA GLU A 26 -23.59 4.70 10.18
C GLU A 26 -22.50 4.39 9.15
N LEU A 27 -21.22 4.51 9.54
CA LEU A 27 -20.09 4.15 8.68
C LEU A 27 -19.91 2.63 8.52
N SER A 28 -20.54 1.82 9.37
CA SER A 28 -20.44 0.35 9.41
C SER A 28 -21.72 -0.39 9.04
N ASP A 29 -22.83 0.31 8.76
CA ASP A 29 -24.11 -0.26 8.29
C ASP A 29 -24.04 -0.70 6.81
N PRO A 30 -24.09 -2.00 6.50
CA PRO A 30 -24.01 -2.51 5.14
C PRO A 30 -25.26 -2.25 4.29
N SER A 31 -26.36 -1.76 4.89
CA SER A 31 -27.64 -1.53 4.20
C SER A 31 -27.80 -0.12 3.62
N LEU A 32 -26.94 0.82 4.01
CA LEU A 32 -27.01 2.20 3.52
C LEU A 32 -26.48 2.34 2.08
N PRO A 33 -27.12 3.17 1.23
CA PRO A 33 -26.65 3.42 -0.12
C PRO A 33 -25.27 4.08 -0.11
N ALA A 34 -24.47 3.80 -1.14
CA ALA A 34 -23.17 4.42 -1.33
C ALA A 34 -23.31 5.95 -1.33
N ASP A 35 -22.63 6.59 -0.38
CA ASP A 35 -22.64 8.03 -0.21
C ASP A 35 -22.25 8.75 -1.51
N PRO A 36 -23.13 9.56 -2.12
CA PRO A 36 -22.89 10.13 -3.44
C PRO A 36 -21.79 11.20 -3.47
N LEU A 37 -21.36 11.72 -2.33
CA LEU A 37 -20.54 12.93 -2.29
C LEU A 37 -19.11 12.75 -1.77
N LEU A 38 -18.49 11.58 -1.60
CA LEU A 38 -17.10 11.55 -1.09
C LEU A 38 -16.09 12.38 -1.93
N PRO A 39 -15.03 12.94 -1.31
CA PRO A 39 -14.06 13.80 -1.99
C PRO A 39 -13.20 13.02 -3.00
N VAL A 40 -13.59 13.02 -4.27
CA VAL A 40 -12.91 12.30 -5.35
C VAL A 40 -12.04 13.24 -6.17
N GLY A 41 -10.76 12.91 -6.39
CA GLY A 41 -9.88 13.65 -7.30
C GLY A 41 -8.74 14.40 -6.62
N TYR A 42 -8.17 15.36 -7.35
CA TYR A 42 -6.93 16.03 -6.95
C TYR A 42 -7.21 17.36 -6.24
N GLU A 43 -6.55 17.59 -5.12
CA GLU A 43 -6.45 18.90 -4.48
C GLU A 43 -4.98 19.35 -4.49
N LYS A 44 -4.73 20.64 -4.73
CA LYS A 44 -3.37 21.16 -4.98
C LYS A 44 -2.46 21.02 -3.77
N ARG A 45 -2.95 21.36 -2.58
CA ARG A 45 -2.15 21.28 -1.33
C ARG A 45 -1.89 19.84 -0.94
N ASP A 46 -2.88 18.96 -1.09
CA ASP A 46 -2.78 17.52 -0.84
C ASP A 46 -1.77 16.86 -1.79
N THR A 47 -1.82 17.22 -3.08
CA THR A 47 -0.84 16.76 -4.09
C THR A 47 0.57 17.25 -3.75
N ALA A 48 0.71 18.54 -3.36
CA ALA A 48 2.00 19.09 -2.97
C ALA A 48 2.56 18.41 -1.71
N ALA A 49 1.72 18.08 -0.73
CA ALA A 49 2.10 17.33 0.46
C ALA A 49 2.59 15.93 0.09
N SER A 50 1.87 15.20 -0.77
CA SER A 50 2.29 13.87 -1.25
C SER A 50 3.64 13.92 -1.98
N LEU A 51 3.87 14.92 -2.83
CA LEU A 51 5.16 15.09 -3.52
C LEU A 51 6.30 15.48 -2.57
N ALA A 52 6.04 16.32 -1.58
CA ALA A 52 7.03 16.68 -0.56
C ALA A 52 7.41 15.44 0.28
N MET A 53 6.42 14.61 0.62
CA MET A 53 6.64 13.33 1.31
C MET A 53 7.49 12.37 0.49
N LEU A 54 7.24 12.25 -0.82
CA LEU A 54 8.12 11.49 -1.72
C LEU A 54 9.56 12.01 -1.67
N GLY A 55 9.76 13.34 -1.74
CA GLY A 55 11.08 13.95 -1.65
C GLY A 55 11.81 13.56 -0.37
N GLY A 56 11.14 13.65 0.79
CA GLY A 56 11.70 13.23 2.07
C GLY A 56 11.99 11.73 2.16
N ASN A 57 11.12 10.87 1.61
CA ASN A 57 11.34 9.43 1.52
C ASN A 57 12.62 9.11 0.72
N LEU A 58 12.81 9.74 -0.44
CA LEU A 58 14.01 9.55 -1.27
C LEU A 58 15.28 9.96 -0.53
N ILE A 59 15.26 11.09 0.18
CA ILE A 59 16.40 11.55 0.99
C ILE A 59 16.70 10.57 2.13
N SER A 60 15.67 10.13 2.87
CA SER A 60 15.84 9.19 3.98
C SER A 60 16.37 7.83 3.51
N ASN A 61 15.84 7.30 2.40
CA ASN A 61 16.32 6.06 1.80
C ASN A 61 17.76 6.18 1.30
N ALA A 62 18.14 7.31 0.70
CA ALA A 62 19.53 7.55 0.30
C ALA A 62 20.48 7.61 1.51
N ALA A 63 20.06 8.26 2.59
CA ALA A 63 20.84 8.37 3.83
C ALA A 63 21.08 7.00 4.50
N THR A 64 20.13 6.07 4.36
CA THR A 64 20.19 4.74 4.99
C THR A 64 20.71 3.63 4.07
N LEU A 65 20.82 3.88 2.77
CA LEU A 65 21.19 2.90 1.74
C LEU A 65 22.49 2.15 2.04
N ALA A 66 23.54 2.86 2.49
CA ALA A 66 24.83 2.23 2.80
C ALA A 66 24.73 1.25 3.97
N VAL A 67 23.87 1.54 4.96
CA VAL A 67 23.65 0.69 6.13
C VAL A 67 22.86 -0.55 5.73
N THR A 68 21.72 -0.38 5.07
CA THR A 68 20.88 -1.50 4.62
C THR A 68 21.62 -2.41 3.65
N HIS A 69 22.37 -1.86 2.70
CA HIS A 69 23.19 -2.64 1.77
C HIS A 69 24.28 -3.47 2.46
N ARG A 70 24.92 -2.93 3.51
CA ARG A 70 25.93 -3.68 4.29
C ARG A 70 25.28 -4.83 5.04
N ILE A 71 24.12 -4.60 5.67
CA ILE A 71 23.36 -5.63 6.36
C ILE A 71 22.96 -6.74 5.39
N ASP A 72 22.38 -6.39 4.24
CA ASP A 72 21.94 -7.36 3.24
C ASP A 72 23.09 -8.16 2.65
N THR A 73 24.23 -7.50 2.39
CA THR A 73 25.44 -8.17 1.90
C THR A 73 26.01 -9.11 2.96
N TRP A 74 26.02 -8.71 4.22
CA TRP A 74 26.43 -9.56 5.33
C TRP A 74 25.50 -10.78 5.44
N ALA A 75 24.18 -10.59 5.44
CA ALA A 75 23.20 -11.67 5.50
C ALA A 75 23.35 -12.63 4.31
N TYR A 76 23.57 -12.10 3.10
CA TYR A 76 23.75 -12.91 1.89
C TYR A 76 25.03 -13.76 1.94
N ARG A 77 26.10 -13.26 2.56
CA ARG A 77 27.32 -14.06 2.80
C ARG A 77 27.07 -15.23 3.74
N HIS A 78 26.12 -15.10 4.66
CA HIS A 78 25.72 -16.13 5.63
C HIS A 78 24.45 -16.89 5.22
N ARG A 79 24.07 -16.83 3.93
CA ARG A 79 22.88 -17.50 3.41
C ARG A 79 22.92 -19.01 3.65
N ILE A 80 21.76 -19.57 3.98
CA ILE A 80 21.56 -21.01 4.21
C ILE A 80 21.04 -21.74 2.96
N ALA A 81 20.56 -20.97 1.98
CA ALA A 81 20.10 -21.47 0.69
C ALA A 81 20.57 -20.54 -0.45
N ASN A 82 20.39 -20.98 -1.69
CA ASN A 82 20.69 -20.19 -2.88
C ASN A 82 19.56 -20.26 -3.88
N LEU A 83 18.37 -19.81 -3.47
CA LEU A 83 17.17 -19.84 -4.30
C LEU A 83 17.26 -18.88 -5.48
N GLY A 84 17.95 -17.74 -5.31
CA GLY A 84 18.12 -16.73 -6.35
C GLY A 84 18.93 -17.23 -7.57
N ALA A 85 19.82 -18.21 -7.39
CA ALA A 85 20.61 -18.78 -8.49
C ALA A 85 19.84 -19.81 -9.34
N ARG A 86 18.60 -20.17 -8.98
CA ARG A 86 17.79 -21.16 -9.73
C ARG A 86 17.18 -20.51 -10.99
N ARG A 87 16.75 -21.34 -11.96
CA ARG A 87 16.14 -20.93 -13.24
C ARG A 87 14.99 -19.93 -13.10
N TYR A 88 14.25 -19.97 -11.99
CA TYR A 88 13.14 -19.06 -11.68
C TYR A 88 13.41 -18.18 -10.44
N GLY A 89 14.68 -17.94 -10.11
CA GLY A 89 15.09 -17.24 -8.90
C GLY A 89 14.47 -15.85 -8.76
N PHE A 90 14.34 -15.09 -9.86
CA PHE A 90 13.68 -13.78 -9.79
C PHE A 90 12.17 -13.87 -9.58
N ALA A 91 11.48 -14.83 -10.19
CA ALA A 91 10.05 -15.03 -9.95
C ALA A 91 9.80 -15.48 -8.49
N ALA A 92 10.65 -16.35 -7.96
CA ALA A 92 10.62 -16.72 -6.55
C ALA A 92 10.89 -15.50 -5.64
N ALA A 93 11.81 -14.62 -6.03
CA ALA A 93 12.07 -13.37 -5.30
C ALA A 93 10.86 -12.44 -5.30
N MET A 94 10.13 -12.31 -6.41
CA MET A 94 8.89 -11.52 -6.47
C MET A 94 7.83 -12.04 -5.51
N VAL A 95 7.58 -13.35 -5.50
CA VAL A 95 6.61 -13.98 -4.59
C VAL A 95 7.04 -13.85 -3.13
N ALA A 96 8.31 -14.11 -2.84
CA ALA A 96 8.85 -14.01 -1.48
C ALA A 96 8.82 -12.56 -0.98
N TRP A 97 9.19 -11.58 -1.81
CA TRP A 97 9.15 -10.18 -1.43
C TRP A 97 7.71 -9.72 -1.16
N ASP A 98 6.75 -10.09 -2.03
CA ASP A 98 5.34 -9.75 -1.84
C ASP A 98 4.74 -10.36 -0.57
N PHE A 99 5.11 -11.60 -0.25
CA PHE A 99 4.74 -12.25 1.00
C PHE A 99 5.30 -11.53 2.23
N LEU A 100 6.59 -11.13 2.19
CA LEU A 100 7.19 -10.39 3.29
C LEU A 100 6.58 -8.99 3.42
N TYR A 101 6.24 -8.35 2.30
CA TYR A 101 5.52 -7.08 2.27
C TYR A 101 4.14 -7.20 2.93
N TYR A 102 3.38 -8.28 2.69
CA TYR A 102 2.10 -8.49 3.39
C TYR A 102 2.26 -8.41 4.92
N TRP A 103 3.30 -9.06 5.47
CA TRP A 103 3.56 -9.03 6.92
C TRP A 103 4.08 -7.68 7.40
N ASP A 104 5.01 -7.07 6.67
CA ASP A 104 5.49 -5.71 6.94
C ASP A 104 4.31 -4.73 7.02
N HIS A 105 3.45 -4.77 6.01
CA HIS A 105 2.31 -3.89 5.88
C HIS A 105 1.26 -4.13 6.96
N ARG A 106 0.92 -5.40 7.22
CA ARG A 106 0.02 -5.76 8.32
C ARG A 106 0.52 -5.24 9.66
N TRP A 107 1.80 -5.43 9.97
CA TRP A 107 2.38 -4.92 11.22
C TRP A 107 2.43 -3.40 11.26
N MET A 108 2.64 -2.74 10.13
CA MET A 108 2.52 -1.29 10.02
C MET A 108 1.11 -0.78 10.34
N HIS A 109 0.06 -1.59 10.23
CA HIS A 109 -1.30 -1.19 10.63
C HIS A 109 -1.64 -1.64 12.05
N GLU A 110 -1.29 -2.87 12.43
CA GLU A 110 -1.69 -3.46 13.73
C GLU A 110 -0.78 -3.06 14.91
N VAL A 111 0.47 -2.62 14.68
CA VAL A 111 1.44 -2.26 15.73
C VAL A 111 1.64 -0.75 15.79
N ARG A 112 1.25 -0.12 16.91
CA ARG A 112 1.30 1.36 17.11
C ARG A 112 2.61 2.04 16.71
N LEU A 113 3.76 1.43 17.04
CA LEU A 113 5.06 1.99 16.69
C LEU A 113 5.29 2.01 15.17
N LEU A 114 4.85 0.96 14.47
CA LEU A 114 5.01 0.83 13.03
C LEU A 114 3.91 1.62 12.29
N TRP A 115 2.73 1.78 12.89
CA TRP A 115 1.70 2.71 12.44
C TRP A 115 2.19 4.15 12.42
N ALA A 116 3.00 4.58 13.39
CA ALA A 116 3.59 5.92 13.34
C ALA A 116 4.48 6.15 12.09
N ASN A 117 5.05 5.09 11.51
CA ASN A 117 5.73 5.18 10.22
C ASN A 117 4.72 5.32 9.07
N HIS A 118 3.65 4.51 9.08
CA HIS A 118 2.77 4.33 7.93
C HIS A 118 1.55 5.28 7.88
N VAL A 119 1.10 5.81 9.01
CA VAL A 119 -0.08 6.70 9.14
C VAL A 119 -0.08 7.86 8.15
N SER A 120 1.12 8.39 7.87
CA SER A 120 1.27 9.48 6.92
C SER A 120 0.80 9.10 5.51
N HIS A 121 0.95 7.84 5.09
CA HIS A 121 0.46 7.34 3.82
C HIS A 121 -1.07 7.39 3.71
N HIS A 122 -1.76 7.00 4.79
CA HIS A 122 -3.23 6.96 4.89
C HIS A 122 -3.86 8.31 5.24
N SER A 123 -3.06 9.33 5.55
CA SER A 123 -3.56 10.62 5.99
C SER A 123 -4.35 11.41 4.94
N SER A 124 -4.32 11.01 3.66
CA SER A 124 -5.02 11.74 2.62
C SER A 124 -6.51 11.44 2.65
N GLU A 125 -7.31 12.50 2.69
CA GLU A 125 -8.74 12.41 2.41
C GLU A 125 -9.04 12.36 0.91
N ARG A 126 -8.01 12.46 0.06
CA ARG A 126 -8.10 12.40 -1.42
C ARG A 126 -7.38 11.15 -1.91
N TYR A 127 -8.14 10.18 -2.43
CA TYR A 127 -7.54 8.95 -2.95
C TYR A 127 -7.35 9.02 -4.47
N ASN A 128 -6.09 9.13 -4.91
CA ASN A 128 -5.70 9.22 -6.32
C ASN A 128 -4.22 8.83 -6.48
N LEU A 129 -3.67 8.87 -7.69
CA LEU A 129 -2.28 8.44 -7.92
C LEU A 129 -1.23 9.27 -7.16
N SER A 130 -1.54 10.50 -6.72
CA SER A 130 -0.61 11.24 -5.85
C SER A 130 -0.53 10.64 -4.45
N THR A 131 -1.58 10.00 -3.94
CA THR A 131 -1.60 9.29 -2.65
C THR A 131 -0.56 8.18 -2.63
N ALA A 132 -0.36 7.48 -3.75
CA ALA A 132 0.72 6.49 -3.89
C ALA A 132 2.11 7.09 -3.63
N LEU A 133 2.31 8.38 -3.92
CA LEU A 133 3.60 9.05 -3.73
C LEU A 133 3.81 9.53 -2.29
N ARG A 134 2.77 9.47 -1.45
CA ARG A 134 2.84 9.83 -0.03
C ARG A 134 3.54 8.73 0.78
N GLN A 135 4.83 8.59 0.54
CA GLN A 135 5.64 7.50 1.09
C GLN A 135 6.24 7.89 2.46
N PRO A 136 6.27 6.94 3.42
CA PRO A 136 6.79 7.19 4.76
C PRO A 136 8.31 7.32 4.76
N TRP A 137 8.88 8.00 5.76
CA TRP A 137 10.32 8.31 5.76
C TRP A 137 11.17 7.29 6.53
N SER A 138 10.56 6.51 7.42
CA SER A 138 11.31 5.65 8.35
C SER A 138 11.30 4.18 7.92
N GLY A 139 11.43 3.92 6.62
CA GLY A 139 11.43 2.56 6.05
C GLY A 139 12.50 1.63 6.64
N ILE A 140 13.59 2.18 7.19
CA ILE A 140 14.59 1.39 7.90
C ILE A 140 14.04 0.68 9.15
N LEU A 141 12.98 1.19 9.78
CA LEU A 141 12.35 0.57 10.96
C LEU A 141 11.81 -0.83 10.64
N THR A 142 11.47 -1.10 9.39
CA THR A 142 10.92 -2.39 8.95
C THR A 142 11.83 -3.17 8.02
N HIS A 143 13.04 -2.67 7.73
CA HIS A 143 14.01 -3.35 6.86
C HIS A 143 14.31 -4.80 7.31
N TRP A 144 14.27 -5.04 8.61
CA TRP A 144 14.51 -6.37 9.19
C TRP A 144 13.54 -7.45 8.69
N VAL A 145 12.31 -7.08 8.30
CA VAL A 145 11.30 -7.99 7.75
C VAL A 145 11.79 -8.63 6.45
N PHE A 146 12.64 -7.95 5.70
CA PHE A 146 13.16 -8.40 4.42
C PHE A 146 14.49 -9.16 4.51
N LEU A 147 15.09 -9.31 5.70
CA LEU A 147 16.32 -10.10 5.91
C LEU A 147 16.24 -11.58 5.53
N PRO A 148 15.08 -12.25 5.56
CA PRO A 148 14.97 -13.60 5.01
C PRO A 148 15.38 -13.68 3.53
N MET A 149 15.23 -12.60 2.75
CA MET A 149 15.58 -12.58 1.33
C MET A 149 17.06 -12.91 1.07
N PRO A 150 18.03 -12.13 1.60
CA PRO A 150 19.44 -12.46 1.45
C PRO A 150 19.84 -13.78 2.12
N LEU A 151 19.23 -14.15 3.25
CA LEU A 151 19.51 -15.42 3.95
C LEU A 151 19.06 -16.66 3.15
N LEU A 152 18.01 -16.54 2.34
CA LEU A 152 17.57 -17.57 1.40
C LEU A 152 18.33 -17.55 0.06
N GLY A 153 19.27 -16.61 -0.07
CA GLY A 153 20.16 -16.50 -1.22
C GLY A 153 19.57 -15.76 -2.41
N PHE A 154 18.68 -14.79 -2.17
CA PHE A 154 18.41 -13.73 -3.14
C PHE A 154 19.47 -12.64 -2.96
N SER A 155 20.22 -12.31 -4.02
CA SER A 155 21.27 -11.28 -3.91
C SER A 155 20.68 -9.92 -3.53
N PRO A 156 21.43 -9.02 -2.85
CA PRO A 156 20.91 -7.69 -2.52
C PRO A 156 20.32 -6.95 -3.74
N ALA A 157 20.98 -7.03 -4.90
CA ALA A 157 20.47 -6.46 -6.14
C ALA A 157 19.15 -7.09 -6.61
N MET A 158 18.99 -8.42 -6.46
CA MET A 158 17.75 -9.11 -6.80
C MET A 158 16.61 -8.73 -5.85
N THR A 159 16.90 -8.64 -4.54
CA THR A 159 15.94 -8.21 -3.51
C THR A 159 15.46 -6.78 -3.77
N SER A 160 16.38 -5.83 -3.98
CA SER A 160 16.03 -4.44 -4.31
C SER A 160 15.23 -4.35 -5.60
N LYS A 161 15.59 -5.15 -6.62
CA LYS A 161 14.85 -5.20 -7.88
C LYS A 161 13.42 -5.70 -7.67
N ALA A 162 13.22 -6.78 -6.90
CA ALA A 162 11.88 -7.30 -6.59
C ALA A 162 11.03 -6.25 -5.85
N GLY A 163 11.61 -5.58 -4.87
CA GLY A 163 10.93 -4.49 -4.16
C GLY A 163 10.57 -3.31 -5.04
N LEU A 164 11.42 -2.94 -6.00
CA LEU A 164 11.09 -1.90 -6.98
C LEU A 164 9.89 -2.29 -7.85
N TYR A 165 9.83 -3.52 -8.36
CA TYR A 165 8.67 -3.96 -9.15
C TYR A 165 7.40 -4.03 -8.32
N ASN A 166 7.50 -4.42 -7.05
CA ASN A 166 6.36 -4.41 -6.14
C ASN A 166 5.86 -2.98 -5.89
N LEU A 167 6.76 -2.04 -5.59
CA LEU A 167 6.41 -0.62 -5.45
C LEU A 167 5.75 -0.05 -6.71
N LEU A 168 6.29 -0.39 -7.90
CA LEU A 168 5.70 0.03 -9.18
C LEU A 168 4.31 -0.56 -9.41
N TYR A 169 4.08 -1.81 -9.00
CA TYR A 169 2.75 -2.40 -9.05
C TYR A 169 1.78 -1.66 -8.13
N GLN A 170 2.20 -1.39 -6.89
CA GLN A 170 1.34 -0.71 -5.93
C GLN A 170 0.97 0.71 -6.35
N TYR A 171 1.80 1.39 -7.16
CA TYR A 171 1.47 2.73 -7.62
C TYR A 171 0.12 2.82 -8.35
N TRP A 172 -0.18 1.90 -9.28
CA TRP A 172 -1.36 2.06 -10.15
C TRP A 172 -2.69 1.75 -9.44
N VAL A 173 -2.68 0.93 -8.39
CA VAL A 173 -3.90 0.58 -7.63
C VAL A 173 -4.41 1.74 -6.76
N HIS A 174 -3.65 2.82 -6.62
CA HIS A 174 -4.10 4.05 -5.95
C HIS A 174 -4.95 4.91 -6.88
N THR A 175 -6.15 4.43 -7.20
CA THR A 175 -7.08 5.15 -8.06
C THR A 175 -8.53 4.84 -7.74
N GLU A 176 -9.40 5.82 -7.94
CA GLU A 176 -10.86 5.64 -7.98
C GLU A 176 -11.42 5.58 -9.41
N ALA A 177 -10.55 5.76 -10.43
CA ALA A 177 -10.97 5.77 -11.83
C ALA A 177 -11.27 4.36 -12.37
N ILE A 178 -10.70 3.33 -11.75
CA ILE A 178 -10.96 1.92 -12.06
C ILE A 178 -11.86 1.39 -10.96
N ASP A 179 -13.11 1.08 -11.28
CA ASP A 179 -14.07 0.50 -10.33
C ASP A 179 -13.64 -0.93 -9.95
N ARG A 180 -14.03 -1.94 -10.73
CA ARG A 180 -13.59 -3.32 -10.51
C ARG A 180 -13.03 -3.92 -11.79
N LEU A 181 -12.04 -4.78 -11.62
CA LEU A 181 -11.50 -5.63 -12.67
C LEU A 181 -12.33 -6.92 -12.81
N PRO A 182 -12.13 -7.69 -13.90
CA PRO A 182 -12.80 -8.98 -14.07
C PRO A 182 -12.55 -9.91 -12.87
N ALA A 183 -13.57 -10.67 -12.47
CA ALA A 183 -13.54 -11.51 -11.28
C ALA A 183 -12.31 -12.44 -11.13
N PRO A 184 -11.76 -13.06 -12.20
CA PRO A 184 -10.54 -13.86 -12.07
C PRO A 184 -9.32 -13.05 -11.62
N VAL A 185 -9.25 -11.78 -12.00
CA VAL A 185 -8.16 -10.87 -11.60
C VAL A 185 -8.35 -10.45 -10.16
N GLU A 186 -9.56 -10.04 -9.78
CA GLU A 186 -9.93 -9.72 -8.38
C GLU A 186 -9.76 -10.91 -7.41
N ALA A 187 -9.77 -12.14 -7.92
CA ALA A 187 -9.54 -13.32 -7.09
C ALA A 187 -8.07 -13.46 -6.66
N VAL A 188 -7.12 -13.02 -7.49
CA VAL A 188 -5.68 -13.32 -7.34
C VAL A 188 -4.82 -12.08 -7.11
N MET A 189 -5.17 -10.96 -7.73
CA MET A 189 -4.38 -9.74 -7.72
C MET A 189 -4.96 -8.71 -6.75
N ASN A 190 -4.09 -7.95 -6.08
CA ASN A 190 -4.51 -6.70 -5.44
C ASN A 190 -4.88 -5.71 -6.56
N THR A 191 -6.03 -5.07 -6.44
CA THR A 191 -6.64 -4.23 -7.47
C THR A 191 -6.94 -2.85 -6.90
N ALA A 192 -7.36 -1.92 -7.75
CA ALA A 192 -7.80 -0.61 -7.28
C ALA A 192 -8.94 -0.71 -6.25
N SER A 193 -9.88 -1.65 -6.45
CA SER A 193 -10.99 -1.89 -5.50
C SER A 193 -10.51 -2.36 -4.14
N HIS A 194 -9.63 -3.36 -4.11
CA HIS A 194 -9.06 -3.87 -2.87
C HIS A 194 -8.23 -2.81 -2.14
N HIS A 195 -7.43 -2.04 -2.87
CA HIS A 195 -6.54 -1.03 -2.28
C HIS A 195 -7.32 0.21 -1.80
N ARG A 196 -8.46 0.53 -2.41
CA ARG A 196 -9.40 1.52 -1.83
C ARG A 196 -9.87 1.07 -0.46
N VAL A 197 -10.36 -0.17 -0.33
CA VAL A 197 -10.77 -0.73 0.98
C VAL A 197 -9.63 -0.64 1.99
N HIS A 198 -8.42 -0.99 1.58
CA HIS A 198 -7.24 -0.88 2.44
C HIS A 198 -7.01 0.55 2.97
N HIS A 199 -7.23 1.56 2.13
CA HIS A 199 -7.15 2.97 2.53
C HIS A 199 -8.39 3.50 3.27
N GLY A 200 -9.37 2.64 3.52
CA GLY A 200 -10.63 3.01 4.13
C GLY A 200 -10.56 3.23 5.63
N ALA A 201 -11.05 4.39 6.05
CA ALA A 201 -11.30 4.76 7.44
C ALA A 201 -12.70 4.30 7.94
N ASN A 202 -13.50 3.65 7.09
CA ASN A 202 -14.76 3.03 7.53
C ASN A 202 -14.45 1.92 8.55
N PRO A 203 -15.23 1.77 9.63
CA PRO A 203 -14.98 0.71 10.61
C PRO A 203 -14.94 -0.72 10.03
N GLN A 204 -15.67 -1.01 8.94
CA GLN A 204 -15.61 -2.30 8.24
C GLN A 204 -14.25 -2.55 7.57
N TYR A 205 -13.59 -1.49 7.12
CA TYR A 205 -12.42 -1.54 6.26
C TYR A 205 -11.10 -1.36 7.02
N LEU A 206 -11.18 -1.03 8.31
CA LEU A 206 -10.01 -0.98 9.18
C LEU A 206 -9.33 -2.34 9.21
N ASP A 207 -8.00 -2.30 9.11
CA ASP A 207 -7.16 -3.48 9.21
C ASP A 207 -7.49 -4.57 8.18
N LYS A 208 -7.72 -4.16 6.92
CA LYS A 208 -8.03 -5.04 5.78
C LYS A 208 -7.08 -4.85 4.60
N ASN A 209 -6.98 -5.90 3.77
CA ASN A 209 -6.36 -5.88 2.44
C ASN A 209 -4.91 -5.37 2.40
N TYR A 210 -3.99 -6.03 3.13
CA TYR A 210 -2.59 -5.61 3.26
C TYR A 210 -1.68 -5.99 2.07
N ALA A 211 -2.11 -6.86 1.17
CA ALA A 211 -1.25 -7.38 0.10
C ALA A 211 -0.73 -6.29 -0.85
N GLY A 212 0.51 -6.45 -1.33
CA GLY A 212 1.09 -5.55 -2.34
C GLY A 212 0.59 -5.88 -3.74
N ILE A 213 0.93 -7.07 -4.25
CA ILE A 213 0.60 -7.56 -5.59
C ILE A 213 -0.50 -8.61 -5.54
N PHE A 214 -0.40 -9.62 -4.67
CA PHE A 214 -1.32 -10.76 -4.68
C PHE A 214 -2.30 -10.72 -3.49
N ILE A 215 -3.57 -10.44 -3.75
CA ILE A 215 -4.63 -10.42 -2.73
C ILE A 215 -4.85 -11.80 -2.07
N ILE A 216 -4.26 -12.85 -2.63
CA ILE A 216 -4.29 -14.20 -2.08
C ILE A 216 -3.79 -14.26 -0.63
N TRP A 217 -2.84 -13.39 -0.24
CA TRP A 217 -2.33 -13.37 1.13
C TRP A 217 -3.43 -12.95 2.11
N ASP A 218 -4.18 -11.90 1.79
CA ASP A 218 -5.32 -11.47 2.60
C ASP A 218 -6.40 -12.54 2.70
N ARG A 219 -6.68 -13.25 1.60
CA ARG A 219 -7.64 -14.35 1.60
C ARG A 219 -7.15 -15.51 2.47
N PHE A 220 -5.87 -15.84 2.40
CA PHE A 220 -5.27 -16.94 3.15
C PHE A 220 -5.20 -16.66 4.66
N PHE A 221 -4.87 -15.42 5.04
CA PHE A 221 -4.71 -15.00 6.42
C PHE A 221 -5.97 -14.36 7.03
N GLY A 222 -7.09 -14.33 6.30
CA GLY A 222 -8.39 -13.87 6.81
C GLY A 222 -8.52 -12.35 6.97
N THR A 223 -7.74 -11.57 6.23
CA THR A 223 -7.75 -10.09 6.25
C THR A 223 -8.41 -9.48 5.01
N PHE A 224 -8.93 -10.32 4.11
CA PHE A 224 -9.62 -9.87 2.90
C PHE A 224 -10.99 -9.26 3.22
N GLU A 225 -11.28 -8.11 2.61
CA GLU A 225 -12.59 -7.46 2.60
C GLU A 225 -12.89 -6.90 1.20
N PRO A 226 -14.01 -7.28 0.56
CA PRO A 226 -14.41 -6.69 -0.72
C PRO A 226 -14.94 -5.26 -0.57
N GLU A 227 -14.79 -4.45 -1.61
CA GLU A 227 -15.34 -3.08 -1.64
C GLU A 227 -16.86 -3.07 -1.85
N VAL A 228 -17.63 -3.43 -0.84
CA VAL A 228 -19.09 -3.51 -0.93
C VAL A 228 -19.79 -2.16 -0.76
N ARG A 229 -19.05 -1.16 -0.31
CA ARG A 229 -19.50 0.20 -0.01
C ARG A 229 -18.44 1.22 -0.42
N ARG A 230 -18.86 2.46 -0.61
CA ARG A 230 -17.96 3.57 -0.93
C ARG A 230 -17.04 3.86 0.25
N VAL A 231 -15.77 4.11 -0.04
CA VAL A 231 -14.71 4.25 0.96
C VAL A 231 -14.55 5.71 1.43
N LYS A 232 -14.56 5.93 2.75
CA LYS A 232 -14.08 7.16 3.39
C LYS A 232 -12.58 7.05 3.57
N TYR A 233 -11.80 8.03 3.10
CA TYR A 233 -10.35 8.07 3.29
C TYR A 233 -9.96 9.07 4.39
N GLY A 234 -8.70 9.05 4.78
CA GLY A 234 -8.16 9.86 5.87
C GLY A 234 -7.93 9.04 7.14
N LEU A 235 -7.76 9.73 8.26
CA LEU A 235 -7.49 9.09 9.55
C LEU A 235 -8.77 8.95 10.38
N THR A 236 -8.78 7.94 11.27
CA THR A 236 -9.82 7.72 12.30
C THR A 236 -9.49 8.37 13.62
#